data_AF-A0AAD3NLH2-F1
#
_entry.id   AF-A0AAD3NLH2-F1
#
_cell.length_a   1.000
_cell.length_b   1.000
_cell.length_c   1.000
_cell.angle_alpha   90.00
_cell.angle_beta   90.00
_cell.angle_gamma   90.00
#
_symmetry.space_group_name_H-M   'P 1'
#
loop_
_entity.id
_entity.type
_entity.pdbx_description
1 polymer ?
#
loop_
_entity_poly.entity_id
_entity_poly.type
_entity_poly.pdbx_seq_one_letter_code
_entity_poly.pdbx_strand_id
1 'polypeptide(L)' 'MLQQHILRLSPWVGLRKINVSYWGWEDASPFTNTSLRWLPGEPSDSGFCAYLERAQVAGLKANPCTATTDGLICEKPA' A
#
# COMPACT_ATOMS: atom_id res chain seq x y z
N MET A 1 13.79 -8.44 -30.06
CA MET A 1 12.74 -8.35 -29.02
C MET A 1 13.39 -7.77 -27.77
N LEU A 2 13.18 -6.48 -27.48
CA LEU A 2 13.59 -5.90 -26.19
C LEU A 2 12.61 -6.38 -25.14
N GLN A 3 13.03 -7.33 -24.30
CA GLN A 3 12.30 -7.69 -23.09
C GLN A 3 12.32 -6.45 -22.18
N GLN A 4 11.29 -5.62 -22.26
CA GLN A 4 11.03 -4.63 -21.21
C GLN A 4 10.75 -5.43 -19.94
N HIS A 5 11.76 -5.62 -19.09
CA HIS A 5 11.51 -5.96 -17.70
C HIS A 5 10.74 -4.78 -17.12
N ILE A 6 9.41 -4.85 -17.14
CA ILE A 6 8.58 -3.98 -16.31
C ILE A 6 9.00 -4.30 -14.88
N LEU A 7 9.87 -3.46 -14.31
CA LEU A 7 10.32 -3.61 -12.95
C LEU A 7 9.07 -3.52 -12.06
N ARG A 8 8.74 -4.60 -11.36
CA ARG A 8 7.57 -4.65 -10.50
C ARG A 8 7.91 -4.01 -9.17
N LEU A 9 7.79 -2.69 -9.13
CA LEU A 9 8.01 -1.90 -7.93
C LEU A 9 6.97 -2.26 -6.87
N SER A 10 7.38 -2.16 -5.62
CA SER A 10 6.54 -2.34 -4.45
C SER A 10 6.55 -1.09 -3.57
N PRO A 11 6.01 0.04 -4.04
CA PRO A 11 6.13 1.31 -3.33
C PRO A 11 5.22 1.38 -2.10
N TRP A 12 5.61 2.21 -1.14
CA TRP A 12 4.73 2.65 -0.05
C TRP A 12 3.56 3.47 -0.58
N VAL A 13 2.42 3.38 0.12
CA VAL A 13 1.27 4.28 -0.05
C VAL A 13 0.92 4.92 1.29
N GLY A 14 0.13 6.01 1.27
CA GLY A 14 -0.24 6.76 2.47
C GLY A 14 -1.26 6.08 3.40
N LEU A 15 -1.51 4.77 3.27
CA LEU A 15 -2.49 4.06 4.11
C LEU A 15 -1.79 3.46 5.34
N ARG A 16 -2.28 3.79 6.54
CA ARG A 16 -1.72 3.31 7.81
C ARG A 16 -2.76 2.78 8.77
N LYS A 17 -2.31 1.92 9.69
CA LYS A 17 -3.12 1.38 10.79
C LYS A 17 -3.19 2.42 11.90
N ILE A 18 -4.35 3.05 12.08
CA ILE A 18 -4.59 4.14 13.04
C ILE A 18 -4.86 3.58 14.45
N ASN A 19 -5.49 2.40 14.53
CA ASN A 19 -5.68 1.66 15.77
C ASN A 19 -5.64 0.14 15.50
N VAL A 20 -5.87 -0.68 16.54
CA VAL A 20 -5.78 -2.15 16.46
C VAL A 20 -6.60 -2.74 15.31
N SER A 21 -7.72 -2.12 14.93
CA SER A 21 -8.66 -2.66 13.95
C SER A 21 -8.90 -1.78 12.72
N TYR A 22 -8.34 -0.56 12.69
CA TYR A 22 -8.72 0.43 11.68
C TYR A 22 -7.52 0.95 10.90
N TRP A 23 -7.71 1.01 9.59
CA TRP A 23 -6.79 1.62 8.63
C TRP A 23 -7.37 2.94 8.14
N GLY A 24 -6.51 3.90 7.80
CA GLY A 24 -6.92 5.13 7.15
C GLY A 24 -5.77 5.80 6.42
N TRP A 25 -6.13 6.69 5.51
CA TRP A 25 -5.17 7.48 4.75
C TRP A 25 -4.58 8.60 5.61
N GLU A 26 -3.28 8.86 5.47
CA GLU A 26 -2.57 9.90 6.21
C GLU A 26 -3.09 11.31 5.94
N ASP A 27 -3.69 11.54 4.77
CA ASP A 27 -4.33 12.80 4.38
C ASP A 27 -5.79 12.93 4.88
N ALA A 28 -6.26 11.95 5.65
CA ALA A 28 -7.64 11.82 6.12
C ALA A 28 -8.70 11.72 5.00
N SER A 29 -8.30 11.35 3.77
CA SER A 29 -9.23 11.08 2.68
C SER A 29 -10.21 9.95 3.06
N PRO A 30 -11.52 10.13 2.82
CA PRO A 30 -12.51 9.11 3.14
C PRO A 30 -12.37 7.92 2.18
N PHE A 31 -12.62 6.71 2.68
CA PHE A 31 -12.62 5.50 1.87
C PHE A 31 -13.70 4.54 2.35
N THR A 32 -14.08 3.57 1.51
CA THR A 32 -14.92 2.44 1.90
C THR A 32 -14.05 1.19 2.00
N ASN A 33 -14.36 0.25 2.89
CA ASN A 33 -13.56 -0.99 2.98
C ASN A 33 -13.45 -1.73 1.63
N THR A 34 -14.41 -1.54 0.73
CA THR A 34 -14.42 -2.10 -0.62
C THR A 34 -13.53 -1.35 -1.62
N SER A 35 -13.22 -0.06 -1.37
CA SER A 35 -12.28 0.70 -2.18
C SER A 35 -10.83 0.32 -1.91
N LEU A 36 -10.53 -0.19 -0.71
CA LEU A 36 -9.23 -0.79 -0.40
C LEU A 36 -9.13 -2.19 -1.03
N ARG A 37 -8.07 -2.41 -1.80
CA ARG A 37 -7.82 -3.67 -2.50
C ARG A 37 -6.67 -4.43 -1.84
N TRP A 38 -6.93 -4.96 -0.66
CA TRP A 38 -6.01 -5.86 0.06
C TRP A 38 -5.78 -7.15 -0.71
N LEU A 39 -4.59 -7.73 -0.57
CA LEU A 39 -4.34 -9.10 -0.98
C LEU A 39 -5.16 -10.09 -0.13
N PRO A 40 -5.44 -11.30 -0.63
CA PRO A 40 -6.03 -12.35 0.20
C PRO A 40 -5.18 -12.60 1.46
N GLY A 41 -5.82 -12.57 2.63
CA GLY A 41 -5.15 -12.72 3.93
C GLY A 41 -4.62 -11.41 4.53
N GLU A 42 -4.78 -10.28 3.85
CA GLU A 42 -4.45 -8.95 4.33
C GLU A 42 -5.72 -8.16 4.69
N PRO A 43 -5.62 -7.13 5.57
CA PRO A 43 -4.42 -6.70 6.30
C PRO A 43 -4.01 -7.69 7.40
N SER A 44 -2.72 -8.05 7.42
CA SER A 44 -2.14 -8.89 8.47
C SER A 44 -1.57 -8.04 9.62
N ASP A 45 -1.13 -8.69 10.70
CA ASP A 45 -0.45 -8.03 11.82
C ASP A 45 1.06 -7.84 11.58
N SER A 46 1.51 -7.97 10.33
CA SER A 46 2.92 -7.81 9.94
C SER A 46 3.43 -6.37 10.08
N GLY A 47 2.55 -5.38 10.25
CA GLY A 47 2.95 -4.01 10.55
C GLY A 47 1.80 -3.00 10.47
N PHE A 48 2.17 -1.72 10.45
CA PHE A 48 1.24 -0.59 10.55
C PHE A 48 1.21 0.29 9.30
N CYS A 49 2.02 -0.03 8.28
CA CYS A 49 2.10 0.69 7.02
C CYS A 49 1.72 -0.22 5.85
N ALA A 50 0.99 0.32 4.87
CA ALA A 50 0.61 -0.42 3.68
C ALA A 50 1.53 -0.10 2.50
N TYR A 51 1.88 -1.11 1.73
CA TYR A 51 2.59 -0.97 0.46
C TYR A 51 1.85 -1.76 -0.63
N LEU A 52 2.16 -1.48 -1.88
CA LEU A 52 1.66 -2.26 -3.02
C LEU A 52 2.62 -3.40 -3.33
N GLU A 53 2.17 -4.65 -3.33
CA GLU A 53 3.00 -5.80 -3.70
C GLU A 53 3.03 -5.95 -5.25
N ARG A 54 4.21 -5.81 -5.87
CA ARG A 54 4.47 -6.10 -7.29
C ARG A 54 3.53 -5.38 -8.27
N ALA A 55 3.44 -4.05 -8.15
CA ALA A 55 2.51 -3.13 -8.80
C ALA A 55 1.88 -3.62 -10.12
N GLN A 56 0.81 -4.41 -9.99
CA GLN A 56 -0.22 -4.62 -11.01
C GLN A 56 -1.54 -4.14 -10.41
N VAL A 57 -1.71 -2.81 -10.37
CA VAL A 57 -2.98 -2.07 -10.16
C VAL A 57 -3.68 -2.25 -8.80
N ALA A 58 -3.48 -3.35 -8.07
CA ALA A 58 -4.11 -3.64 -6.78
C ALA A 58 -3.35 -4.73 -6.02
N GLY A 59 -3.31 -4.64 -4.69
CA GLY A 59 -2.63 -5.62 -3.83
C GLY A 59 -1.95 -4.95 -2.64
N LEU A 60 -2.74 -4.33 -1.78
CA LEU A 60 -2.24 -3.76 -0.53
C LEU A 60 -1.80 -4.87 0.43
N LYS A 61 -0.73 -4.61 1.16
CA LYS A 61 -0.19 -5.50 2.18
C LYS A 61 0.42 -4.72 3.33
N ALA A 62 0.26 -5.21 4.55
CA ALA A 62 0.84 -4.62 5.75
C ALA A 62 2.33 -4.99 5.90
N ASN A 63 3.14 -4.03 6.33
CA ASN A 63 4.57 -4.21 6.56
C ASN A 63 5.06 -3.24 7.66
N PRO A 64 6.15 -3.51 8.40
CA PRO A 64 6.70 -2.56 9.35
C PRO A 64 7.09 -1.28 8.64
N CYS A 65 6.75 -0.13 9.23
CA CYS A 65 6.99 1.18 8.61
C CYS A 65 8.48 1.51 8.40
N THR A 66 9.40 0.76 8.99
CA THR A 66 10.85 0.89 8.83
C THR A 66 11.43 -0.04 7.76
N ALA A 67 10.61 -0.87 7.12
CA ALA A 67 11.06 -1.77 6.07
C ALA A 67 11.49 -1.00 4.80
N THR A 68 12.43 -1.57 4.06
CA THR A 68 12.86 -1.02 2.77
C THR A 68 11.88 -1.44 1.67
N THR A 69 11.50 -0.50 0.80
CA THR A 69 10.62 -0.73 -0.35
C THR A 69 11.08 0.08 -1.55
N ASP A 70 10.43 -0.10 -2.70
CA ASP A 70 10.79 0.56 -3.96
C ASP A 70 10.26 2.01 -4.07
N GLY A 71 10.47 2.80 -3.01
CA GLY A 71 10.04 4.20 -2.93
C GLY A 71 8.62 4.38 -2.39
N LEU A 72 7.99 5.49 -2.75
CA LEU A 72 6.66 5.87 -2.26
C LEU A 72 5.85 6.60 -3.34
N ILE A 73 4.53 6.42 -3.32
CA ILE A 73 3.59 7.16 -4.17
C ILE A 73 3.02 8.33 -3.36
N CYS A 74 3.14 9.55 -3.91
CA CYS A 74 2.52 10.74 -3.36
C CYS A 74 1.26 11.11 -4.13
N GLU A 75 0.26 11.64 -3.42
CA GLU A 75 -0.80 12.43 -4.02
C GLU A 75 -0.37 13.88 -4.14
N LYS A 76 -0.67 14.52 -5.28
CA LYS A 76 -0.51 15.95 -5.47
C LYS A 76 -1.90 16.59 -5.42
N PRO A 77 -2.14 17.59 -4.56
CA PRO A 77 -3.38 18.35 -4.57
C PRO A 77 -3.66 18.96 -5.96
N ALA A 78 -4.93 19.01 -6.34
CA ALA A 78 -5.38 19.59 -7.62
C ALA A 78 -5.16 21.10 -7.70
#